data_AF-A0A537H7R7-F1
#
_entry.id   AF-A0A537H7R7-F1
#
_cell.length_a   1.000
_cell.length_b   1.000
_cell.length_c   1.000
_cell.angle_alpha   90.00
_cell.angle_beta   90.00
_cell.angle_gamma   90.00
#
_symmetry.space_group_name_H-M   'P 1'
#
loop_
_entity.id
_entity.type
_entity.pdbx_description
1 polymer ?
#
loop_
_entity_poly.entity_id
_entity_poly.type
_entity_poly.pdbx_seq_one_letter_code
_entity_poly.pdbx_strand_id
1 'polypeptide(L)'
;MSDRSPVEQEYLESKLERALTDAWLKVNIALDKTSKSSADVAMGIWFAAEALEYSSLLFNLTYGLENVKPTVKLRKGEAALTLVKDSMKLLKRAGEGRKRSAADAYVNLRTAADFLKSAHLEQVRKSTKKRE
;
A
#
# COMPACT_ATOMS: atom_id res chain seq x y z
N MET A 1 21.98 4.86 13.83
CA MET A 1 21.80 3.39 13.81
C MET A 1 20.90 3.05 14.98
N SER A 2 19.90 2.21 14.78
CA SER A 2 18.88 1.90 15.80
C SER A 2 19.49 1.03 16.91
N ASP A 3 19.34 1.42 18.17
CA ASP A 3 19.87 0.73 19.38
C ASP A 3 19.11 -0.58 19.72
N ARG A 4 18.42 -1.18 18.75
CA ARG A 4 17.56 -2.34 18.98
C ARG A 4 18.35 -3.61 19.16
N SER A 5 17.86 -4.44 20.08
CA SER A 5 18.38 -5.79 20.23
C SER A 5 18.13 -6.63 18.96
N PRO A 6 19.01 -7.59 18.64
CA PRO A 6 18.80 -8.48 17.49
C PRO A 6 17.44 -9.22 17.52
N VAL A 7 16.99 -9.61 18.72
CA VAL A 7 15.71 -10.30 18.94
C VAL A 7 14.52 -9.41 18.59
N GLU A 8 14.56 -8.13 19.01
CA GLU A 8 13.52 -7.16 18.67
C GLU A 8 13.47 -6.90 17.16
N GLN A 9 14.64 -6.80 16.52
CA GLN A 9 14.72 -6.61 15.07
C GLN A 9 14.12 -7.80 14.30
N GLU A 10 14.44 -9.03 14.70
CA GLU A 10 13.89 -10.24 14.07
C GLU A 10 12.37 -10.34 14.23
N TYR A 11 11.87 -9.99 15.42
CA TYR A 11 10.43 -9.94 15.68
C TYR A 11 9.72 -8.94 14.76
N LEU A 12 10.26 -7.73 14.62
CA LEU A 12 9.70 -6.68 13.76
C LEU A 12 9.75 -7.06 12.27
N GLU A 13 10.83 -7.68 11.81
CA GLU A 13 10.93 -8.22 10.45
C GLU A 13 9.86 -9.29 10.19
N SER A 14 9.65 -10.22 11.12
CA SER A 14 8.60 -11.25 10.98
C SER A 14 7.19 -10.64 10.89
N LYS A 15 6.90 -9.62 11.71
CA LYS A 15 5.62 -8.89 11.66
C LYS A 15 5.47 -8.15 10.33
N LEU A 16 6.53 -7.50 9.86
CA LEU A 16 6.54 -6.81 8.58
C LEU A 16 6.28 -7.76 7.42
N GLU A 17 6.92 -8.93 7.39
CA GLU A 17 6.71 -9.92 6.33
C GLU A 17 5.27 -10.42 6.26
N ARG A 18 4.64 -10.67 7.41
CA ARG A 18 3.22 -11.04 7.47
C ARG A 18 2.33 -9.93 6.97
N ALA A 19 2.59 -8.68 7.36
CA ALA A 19 1.82 -7.53 6.90
C ALA A 19 1.95 -7.31 5.38
N LEU A 20 3.16 -7.41 4.83
CA LEU A 20 3.40 -7.33 3.39
C LEU A 20 2.70 -8.44 2.61
N THR A 21 2.67 -9.67 3.17
CA THR A 21 1.95 -10.81 2.58
C THR A 21 0.45 -10.56 2.55
N ASP A 22 -0.11 -10.06 3.65
CA ASP A 22 -1.53 -9.72 3.75
C ASP A 22 -1.92 -8.57 2.81
N ALA A 23 -1.09 -7.52 2.75
CA ALA A 23 -1.26 -6.43 1.80
C ALA A 23 -1.20 -6.92 0.35
N TRP A 24 -0.26 -7.83 0.03
CA TRP A 24 -0.18 -8.45 -1.30
C TRP A 24 -1.46 -9.17 -1.68
N LEU A 25 -2.00 -10.00 -0.78
CA LEU A 25 -3.26 -10.70 -1.00
C LEU A 25 -4.41 -9.71 -1.26
N LYS A 26 -4.57 -8.70 -0.39
CA LYS A 26 -5.65 -7.72 -0.48
C LYS A 26 -5.56 -6.86 -1.74
N VAL A 27 -4.36 -6.47 -2.17
CA VAL A 27 -4.14 -5.74 -3.44
C VAL A 27 -4.53 -6.60 -4.65
N ASN A 28 -4.21 -7.89 -4.64
CA ASN A 28 -4.64 -8.81 -5.70
C ASN A 28 -6.17 -8.96 -5.75
N ILE A 29 -6.82 -9.09 -4.59
CA ILE A 29 -8.29 -9.13 -4.49
C ILE A 29 -8.90 -7.83 -5.03
N ALA A 30 -8.35 -6.68 -4.65
CA ALA A 30 -8.80 -5.38 -5.15
C ALA A 30 -8.62 -5.27 -6.67
N LEU A 31 -7.51 -5.76 -7.22
CA LEU A 31 -7.26 -5.78 -8.66
C LEU A 31 -8.29 -6.63 -9.40
N ASP A 32 -8.58 -7.84 -8.90
CA ASP A 32 -9.58 -8.74 -9.49
C ASP A 32 -10.98 -8.10 -9.48
N LYS A 33 -11.41 -7.58 -8.32
CA LYS A 33 -12.71 -6.88 -8.17
C LYS A 33 -12.82 -5.68 -9.10
N THR A 34 -11.76 -4.86 -9.18
CA THR A 34 -11.74 -3.67 -10.04
C THR A 34 -11.77 -4.03 -11.52
N SER A 35 -11.11 -5.13 -11.91
CA SER A 35 -11.09 -5.60 -13.30
C SER A 35 -12.43 -6.19 -13.75
N LYS A 36 -13.16 -6.82 -12.82
CA LYS A 36 -14.47 -7.44 -13.08
C LYS A 36 -15.67 -6.52 -12.83
N SER A 37 -15.43 -5.27 -12.38
CA SER A 37 -16.48 -4.33 -11.99
C SER A 37 -17.49 -4.92 -10.98
N SER A 38 -17.00 -5.61 -9.95
CA SER A 38 -17.87 -6.29 -8.97
C SER A 38 -18.67 -5.31 -8.11
N ALA A 39 -19.72 -5.79 -7.45
CA ALA A 39 -20.22 -5.11 -6.25
C ALA A 39 -19.07 -4.99 -5.23
N ASP A 40 -19.03 -3.90 -4.47
CA ASP A 40 -18.02 -3.65 -3.42
C ASP A 40 -16.57 -3.43 -3.88
N VAL A 41 -16.33 -3.01 -5.13
CA VAL A 41 -14.98 -2.60 -5.58
C VAL A 41 -14.37 -1.57 -4.61
N ALA A 42 -15.15 -0.56 -4.23
CA ALA A 42 -14.70 0.50 -3.33
C ALA A 42 -14.20 -0.04 -1.98
N MET A 43 -14.93 -1.01 -1.38
CA MET A 43 -14.55 -1.63 -0.11
C MET A 43 -13.32 -2.53 -0.28
N GLY A 44 -13.21 -3.27 -1.38
CA GLY A 44 -12.02 -4.07 -1.69
C GLY A 44 -10.75 -3.22 -1.81
N ILE A 45 -10.85 -2.07 -2.50
CA ILE A 45 -9.73 -1.12 -2.60
C ILE A 45 -9.40 -0.50 -1.23
N TRP A 46 -10.41 -0.20 -0.41
CA TRP A 46 -10.19 0.35 0.93
C TRP A 46 -9.39 -0.59 1.84
N PHE A 47 -9.77 -1.86 1.92
CA PHE A 47 -9.03 -2.85 2.73
C PHE A 47 -7.59 -3.03 2.25
N ALA A 48 -7.35 -2.97 0.94
CA ALA A 48 -5.99 -3.01 0.40
C ALA A 48 -5.18 -1.75 0.78
N ALA A 49 -5.80 -0.58 0.81
CA ALA A 49 -5.18 0.65 1.28
C ALA A 49 -4.79 0.57 2.76
N GLU A 50 -5.69 0.11 3.62
CA GLU A 50 -5.44 -0.07 5.06
C GLU A 50 -4.30 -1.05 5.33
N ALA A 51 -4.25 -2.16 4.59
CA ALA A 51 -3.18 -3.15 4.74
C ALA A 51 -1.80 -2.58 4.33
N LEU A 52 -1.75 -1.77 3.27
CA LEU A 52 -0.51 -1.08 2.88
C LEU A 52 -0.10 0.02 3.86
N GLU A 53 -1.06 0.73 4.45
CA GLU A 53 -0.79 1.70 5.52
C GLU A 53 -0.19 1.02 6.75
N TYR A 54 -0.81 -0.06 7.21
CA TYR A 54 -0.31 -0.85 8.31
C TYR A 54 1.08 -1.43 8.02
N SER A 55 1.28 -1.97 6.81
CA SER A 55 2.60 -2.45 6.39
C SER A 55 3.64 -1.33 6.37
N SER A 56 3.25 -0.13 5.94
CA SER A 56 4.13 1.05 5.94
C SER A 56 4.51 1.49 7.35
N LEU A 57 3.57 1.46 8.29
CA LEU A 57 3.86 1.74 9.69
C LEU A 57 4.88 0.76 10.26
N LEU A 58 4.66 -0.55 10.05
CA LEU A 58 5.62 -1.57 10.46
C LEU A 58 6.96 -1.40 9.77
N PHE A 59 6.99 -1.07 8.48
CA PHE A 59 8.23 -0.85 7.74
C PHE A 59 9.03 0.32 8.34
N ASN A 60 8.35 1.43 8.62
CA ASN A 60 8.97 2.58 9.27
C ASN A 60 9.55 2.18 10.62
N LEU A 61 8.74 1.50 11.45
CA LEU A 61 9.18 1.02 12.75
C LEU A 61 10.40 0.11 12.58
N THR A 62 10.34 -0.95 11.79
CA THR A 62 11.41 -1.95 11.57
C THR A 62 12.74 -1.33 11.14
N TYR A 63 12.74 -0.28 10.32
CA TYR A 63 13.96 0.33 9.78
C TYR A 63 14.29 1.74 10.32
N GLY A 64 13.52 2.26 11.28
CA GLY A 64 13.75 3.57 11.90
C GLY A 64 13.66 4.73 10.92
N LEU A 65 12.58 4.79 10.13
CA LEU A 65 12.41 5.74 9.02
C LEU A 65 11.53 6.95 9.37
N GLU A 66 11.42 7.30 10.65
CA GLU A 66 10.56 8.38 11.16
C GLU A 66 10.85 9.74 10.51
N ASN A 67 12.12 9.98 10.16
CA ASN A 67 12.56 11.22 9.52
C ASN A 67 12.36 11.23 7.99
N VAL A 68 12.05 10.09 7.38
CA VAL A 68 11.75 10.03 5.95
C VAL A 68 10.36 10.57 5.73
N LYS A 69 10.25 11.65 4.95
CA LYS A 69 8.97 12.23 4.52
C LYS A 69 8.68 11.81 3.08
N PRO A 70 7.86 10.77 2.84
CA PRO A 70 7.53 10.34 1.49
C PRO A 70 6.76 11.47 0.80
N THR A 71 7.34 12.02 -0.28
CA THR A 71 6.63 13.00 -1.10
C THR A 71 5.83 12.25 -2.15
N VAL A 72 4.58 11.94 -1.84
CA VAL A 72 3.69 11.24 -2.77
C VAL A 72 3.10 12.24 -3.76
N LYS A 73 3.47 12.11 -5.04
CA LYS A 73 2.84 12.85 -6.13
C LYS A 73 1.58 12.11 -6.58
N LEU A 74 0.45 12.48 -5.99
CA LEU A 74 -0.86 11.95 -6.39
C LEU A 74 -1.20 12.36 -7.83
N ARG A 75 -1.55 11.38 -8.65
CA ARG A 75 -2.06 11.64 -10.02
C ARG A 75 -3.56 11.80 -9.96
N LYS A 76 -4.05 13.03 -10.15
CA LYS A 76 -5.49 13.33 -10.18
C LYS A 76 -6.09 12.83 -11.49
N GLY A 77 -7.29 12.25 -11.40
CA GLY A 77 -8.08 11.87 -12.58
C GLY A 77 -7.71 10.54 -13.22
N GLU A 78 -6.77 9.77 -12.66
CA GLU A 78 -6.51 8.41 -13.14
C GLU A 78 -7.64 7.44 -12.74
N ALA A 79 -7.90 6.47 -13.61
CA ALA A 79 -8.89 5.43 -13.36
C ALA A 79 -8.43 4.50 -12.21
N ALA A 80 -9.38 4.06 -11.37
CA ALA A 80 -9.10 3.18 -10.24
C ALA A 80 -8.30 1.93 -10.63
N LEU A 81 -8.59 1.31 -11.77
CA LEU A 81 -7.85 0.13 -12.25
C LEU A 81 -6.36 0.41 -12.47
N THR A 82 -6.02 1.58 -13.04
CA THR A 82 -4.63 1.98 -13.27
C THR A 82 -3.90 2.19 -11.95
N LEU A 83 -4.54 2.90 -11.02
CA LEU A 83 -4.01 3.16 -9.68
C LEU A 83 -3.78 1.87 -8.89
N VAL A 84 -4.71 0.91 -8.94
CA VAL A 84 -4.55 -0.41 -8.28
C VAL A 84 -3.40 -1.21 -8.90
N LYS A 85 -3.27 -1.22 -10.24
CA LYS A 85 -2.14 -1.87 -10.93
C LYS A 85 -0.80 -1.24 -10.56
N ASP A 86 -0.72 0.09 -10.52
CA ASP A 86 0.51 0.78 -10.18
C ASP A 86 0.86 0.61 -8.69
N SER A 87 -0.13 0.59 -7.79
CA SER A 87 0.06 0.21 -6.39
C SER A 87 0.68 -1.19 -6.27
N MET A 88 0.17 -2.18 -7.01
CA MET A 88 0.72 -3.54 -6.99
C MET A 88 2.18 -3.60 -7.44
N LYS A 89 2.54 -2.85 -8.50
CA LYS A 89 3.94 -2.76 -8.97
C LYS A 89 4.86 -2.15 -7.90
N LEU A 90 4.39 -1.10 -7.22
CA LEU A 90 5.14 -0.43 -6.17
C LEU A 90 5.31 -1.32 -4.94
N LEU A 91 4.26 -2.05 -4.52
CA LEU A 91 4.36 -3.05 -3.45
C LEU A 91 5.39 -4.13 -3.80
N LYS A 92 5.38 -4.65 -5.04
CA LYS A 92 6.39 -5.62 -5.50
C LYS A 92 7.81 -5.06 -5.39
N ARG A 93 8.02 -3.83 -5.88
CA ARG A 93 9.31 -3.13 -5.81
C ARG A 93 9.76 -2.87 -4.37
N ALA A 94 8.84 -2.55 -3.47
CA ALA A 94 9.15 -2.37 -2.06
C ALA A 94 9.64 -3.69 -1.42
N GLY A 95 8.97 -4.81 -1.71
CA GLY A 95 9.38 -6.13 -1.23
C GLY A 95 10.74 -6.59 -1.77
N GLU A 96 11.00 -6.39 -3.07
CA GLU A 96 12.26 -6.77 -3.71
C GLU A 96 13.42 -5.83 -3.34
N GLY A 97 13.12 -4.53 -3.17
CA GLY A 97 14.11 -3.48 -2.95
C GLY A 97 14.48 -3.22 -1.49
N ARG A 98 13.74 -3.76 -0.52
CA ARG A 98 13.93 -3.42 0.91
C ARG A 98 15.34 -3.64 1.44
N LYS A 99 16.03 -4.68 0.97
CA LYS A 99 17.43 -4.99 1.37
C LYS A 99 18.46 -4.06 0.73
N ARG A 100 18.12 -3.43 -0.40
CA ARG A 100 19.00 -2.49 -1.11
C ARG A 100 18.86 -1.08 -0.56
N SER A 101 17.62 -0.62 -0.36
CA SER A 101 17.31 0.70 0.17
C SER A 101 15.97 0.66 0.91
N ALA A 102 16.04 0.63 2.23
CA ALA A 102 14.84 0.65 3.08
C ALA A 102 14.04 1.95 2.89
N ALA A 103 14.72 3.09 2.71
CA ALA A 103 14.06 4.37 2.48
C ALA A 103 13.25 4.37 1.16
N ASP A 104 13.83 3.89 0.06
CA ASP A 104 13.12 3.85 -1.23
C ASP A 104 11.97 2.84 -1.21
N ALA A 105 12.19 1.68 -0.57
CA ALA A 105 11.13 0.69 -0.38
C ALA A 105 9.96 1.26 0.44
N TYR A 106 10.26 2.01 1.50
CA TYR A 106 9.25 2.70 2.30
C TYR A 106 8.49 3.75 1.50
N VAL A 107 9.18 4.57 0.70
CA VAL A 107 8.54 5.57 -0.18
C VAL A 107 7.63 4.89 -1.21
N ASN A 108 8.07 3.78 -1.82
CA ASN A 108 7.25 3.00 -2.74
C ASN A 108 5.99 2.47 -2.05
N LEU A 109 6.10 1.95 -0.83
CA LEU A 109 4.97 1.39 -0.08
C LEU A 109 3.95 2.46 0.30
N ARG A 110 4.41 3.64 0.75
CA ARG A 110 3.57 4.80 1.04
C ARG A 110 2.88 5.34 -0.22
N THR A 111 3.59 5.41 -1.33
CA THR A 111 3.04 5.80 -2.63
C THR A 111 1.95 4.83 -3.10
N ALA A 112 2.17 3.52 -2.91
CA ALA A 112 1.20 2.48 -3.23
C ALA A 112 -0.10 2.65 -2.42
N ALA A 113 0.01 2.88 -1.11
CA ALA A 113 -1.15 3.12 -0.24
C ALA A 113 -1.98 4.32 -0.71
N ASP A 114 -1.33 5.43 -1.04
CA ASP A 114 -1.99 6.66 -1.49
C ASP A 114 -2.64 6.53 -2.89
N PHE A 115 -2.08 5.69 -3.77
CA PHE A 115 -2.75 5.31 -5.02
C PHE A 115 -4.06 4.55 -4.75
N LEU A 116 -4.07 3.62 -3.80
CA LEU A 116 -5.29 2.90 -3.44
C LEU A 116 -6.33 3.81 -2.79
N LYS A 117 -5.94 4.74 -1.91
CA LYS A 117 -6.87 5.74 -1.38
C LYS A 117 -7.49 6.60 -2.50
N SER A 118 -6.68 7.01 -3.47
CA SER A 118 -7.16 7.78 -4.62
C SER A 118 -8.13 6.95 -5.47
N ALA A 119 -7.82 5.67 -5.70
CA ALA A 119 -8.70 4.74 -6.41
C ALA A 119 -10.02 4.50 -5.66
N HIS A 120 -9.97 4.40 -4.33
CA HIS A 120 -11.15 4.27 -3.49
C HIS A 120 -12.06 5.50 -3.62
N LEU A 121 -11.49 6.70 -3.46
CA LEU A 121 -12.24 7.95 -3.61
C LEU A 121 -12.88 8.09 -5.00
N GLU A 122 -12.20 7.63 -6.05
CA GLU A 122 -12.73 7.62 -7.41
C GLU A 122 -13.95 6.70 -7.55
N GLN A 123 -13.90 5.50 -6.98
CA GLN A 123 -15.01 4.55 -6.99
C GLN A 123 -16.20 5.03 -6.16
N VAL A 124 -15.95 5.63 -4.99
CA VAL A 124 -17.01 6.22 -4.16
C VAL A 124 -17.71 7.36 -4.92
N ARG A 125 -16.96 8.26 -5.57
CA ARG A 125 -17.56 9.35 -6.36
C ARG A 125 -18.41 8.84 -7.53
N LYS A 126 -17.98 7.78 -8.21
CA LYS A 126 -18.74 7.15 -9.30
C LYS A 126 -20.05 6.55 -8.81
N SER A 127 -20.07 5.94 -7.62
CA SER A 127 -21.29 5.36 -7.07
C SER A 127 -22.29 6.41 -6.61
N THR A 128 -21.83 7.55 -6.07
CA THR A 128 -22.69 8.68 -5.70
C THR A 128 -23.33 9.33 -6.92
N LYS A 129 -22.55 9.61 -7.98
CA LYS A 129 -23.07 10.22 -9.23
C LYS A 129 -24.07 9.36 -10.00
N LYS A 130 -24.10 8.04 -9.76
CA LYS A 130 -25.10 7.13 -10.36
C LYS A 130 -26.45 7.16 -9.64
N ARG A 131 -26.53 7.76 -8.45
CA ARG A 131 -27.72 7.81 -7.61
C ARG A 131 -28.48 9.15 -7.70
N GLU A 132 -27.88 10.15 -8.33
CA GLU A 132 -28.50 11.44 -8.70
C GLU A 132 -29.08 11.34 -10.12
#